data_AF-A0A7C1V8E9-F1
#
_entry.id   AF-A0A7C1V8E9-F1
#
_cell.length_a   1.000
_cell.length_b   1.000
_cell.length_c   1.000
_cell.angle_alpha   90.00
_cell.angle_beta   90.00
_cell.angle_gamma   90.00
#
_symmetry.space_group_name_H-M   'P 1'
#
loop_
_entity.id
_entity.type
_entity.pdbx_description
1 polymer ?
#
loop_
_entity_poly.entity_id
_entity_poly.type
_entity_poly.pdbx_seq_one_letter_code
_entity_poly.pdbx_strand_id
1 'polypeptide(L)'
;MKNLLLLICIILNSFTAQLQNLFFPSPEKSVEIITQLLKSENWSTLSNYYYTIGVNQELIDSIMSGEYFLRREMPEVAHPAGFWKYRHPFPPGFNYSSHEKIKENLIKVNLIIEIDQGEGLTQVGKASFLLKKFHEGYKILPEQPQEETRIN
;
A
#
# COMPACT_ATOMS: atom_id res chain seq x y z
N MET A 1 1.93 -33.31 -45.06
CA MET A 1 2.62 -33.28 -43.74
C MET A 1 3.62 -32.12 -43.67
N LYS A 2 3.12 -30.87 -43.70
CA LYS A 2 3.90 -29.65 -43.51
C LYS A 2 2.91 -28.67 -42.89
N ASN A 3 2.81 -28.62 -41.56
CA ASN A 3 2.10 -27.60 -40.76
C ASN A 3 2.04 -28.04 -39.28
N LEU A 4 3.14 -28.51 -38.70
CA LEU A 4 3.20 -28.82 -37.26
C LEU A 4 4.47 -28.30 -36.58
N LEU A 5 5.25 -27.46 -37.27
CA LEU A 5 6.54 -26.96 -36.76
C LEU A 5 6.58 -25.44 -36.56
N LEU A 6 5.41 -24.78 -36.48
CA LEU A 6 5.31 -23.33 -36.28
C LEU A 6 4.38 -22.96 -35.11
N LEU A 7 4.25 -23.84 -34.11
CA LEU A 7 3.42 -23.57 -32.92
C LEU A 7 4.19 -23.69 -31.59
N ILE A 8 5.52 -23.77 -31.63
CA ILE A 8 6.36 -23.88 -30.42
C ILE A 8 7.19 -22.61 -30.15
N CYS A 9 7.33 -21.67 -31.10
CA CYS A 9 8.11 -20.45 -30.88
C CYS A 9 7.29 -19.23 -30.38
N ILE A 10 5.98 -19.34 -30.18
CA ILE A 10 5.12 -18.26 -29.62
C ILE A 10 4.66 -18.61 -28.19
N ILE A 11 5.44 -19.41 -27.45
CA ILE A 11 5.22 -19.66 -26.01
C ILE A 11 6.48 -19.26 -25.23
N LEU A 12 7.10 -18.13 -25.56
CA LEU A 12 8.37 -17.71 -24.92
C LEU A 12 8.46 -16.22 -24.56
N ASN A 13 7.38 -15.44 -24.56
CA ASN A 13 7.46 -14.01 -24.19
C ASN A 13 6.35 -13.53 -23.26
N SER A 14 5.85 -14.38 -22.38
CA SER A 14 4.88 -13.95 -21.37
C SER A 14 5.45 -14.22 -19.98
N PHE A 15 5.67 -13.11 -19.27
CA PHE A 15 5.83 -13.06 -17.82
C PHE A 15 7.18 -13.48 -17.23
N THR A 16 8.27 -12.82 -17.65
CA THR A 16 9.13 -12.24 -16.63
C THR A 16 8.59 -10.85 -16.33
N ALA A 17 7.56 -10.77 -15.46
CA ALA A 17 7.37 -9.55 -14.70
C ALA A 17 8.62 -9.43 -13.83
N GLN A 18 9.66 -8.82 -14.40
CA GLN A 18 10.85 -8.48 -13.66
C GLN A 18 10.34 -7.60 -12.53
N LEU A 19 10.33 -8.13 -11.31
CA LEU A 19 10.00 -7.42 -10.09
C LEU A 19 10.87 -6.18 -10.06
N GLN A 20 10.36 -5.07 -10.59
CA GLN A 20 11.04 -3.80 -10.52
C GLN A 20 10.95 -3.42 -9.06
N ASN A 21 12.06 -3.56 -8.35
CA ASN A 21 12.16 -3.09 -6.98
C ASN A 21 12.07 -1.56 -7.00
N LEU A 22 10.89 -1.04 -6.67
CA LEU A 22 10.64 0.39 -6.61
C LEU A 22 10.97 0.91 -5.21
N PHE A 23 11.49 2.13 -5.15
CA PHE A 23 11.80 2.84 -3.92
C PHE A 23 11.15 4.21 -3.96
N PHE A 24 10.61 4.64 -2.82
CA PHE A 24 10.21 6.04 -2.67
C PHE A 24 11.47 6.89 -2.49
N PRO A 25 11.53 8.10 -3.08
CA PRO A 25 12.68 8.98 -2.93
C PRO A 25 12.68 9.71 -1.58
N SER A 26 11.53 9.87 -0.94
CA SER A 26 11.39 10.49 0.39
C SER A 26 10.13 9.97 1.12
N PRO A 27 10.05 10.14 2.45
CA PRO A 27 8.83 9.85 3.21
C PRO A 27 7.60 10.60 2.70
N GLU A 28 7.75 11.89 2.36
CA GLU A 28 6.65 12.69 1.81
C GLU A 28 6.17 12.16 0.45
N LYS A 29 7.10 11.88 -0.47
CA LYS A 29 6.74 11.38 -1.80
C LYS A 29 6.09 10.00 -1.75
N SER A 30 6.38 9.22 -0.71
CA SER A 30 5.68 7.95 -0.50
C SER A 30 4.18 8.14 -0.33
N VAL A 31 3.75 9.19 0.40
CA VAL A 31 2.32 9.46 0.62
C VAL A 31 1.62 9.79 -0.68
N GLU A 32 2.24 10.64 -1.52
CA GLU A 32 1.70 11.02 -2.82
C GLU A 32 1.56 9.82 -3.75
N ILE A 33 2.64 9.03 -3.91
CA ILE A 33 2.66 7.87 -4.82
C ILE A 33 1.66 6.81 -4.35
N ILE A 34 1.66 6.48 -3.05
CA ILE A 34 0.70 5.51 -2.48
C ILE A 34 -0.74 5.97 -2.75
N THR A 35 -1.03 7.24 -2.50
CA THR A 35 -2.38 7.80 -2.74
C THR A 35 -2.82 7.62 -4.18
N GLN A 36 -1.94 7.92 -5.15
CA GLN A 36 -2.23 7.74 -6.58
C GLN A 36 -2.46 6.26 -6.94
N LEU A 37 -1.61 5.36 -6.44
CA LEU A 37 -1.72 3.93 -6.72
C LEU A 37 -2.96 3.30 -6.07
N LEU A 38 -3.34 3.71 -4.86
CA LEU A 38 -4.58 3.28 -4.21
C LEU A 38 -5.83 3.77 -4.95
N LYS A 39 -5.83 5.03 -5.42
CA LYS A 39 -6.95 5.61 -6.18
C LYS A 39 -7.13 4.94 -7.55
N SER A 40 -6.03 4.57 -8.19
CA SER A 40 -6.02 3.88 -9.49
C SER A 40 -6.07 2.35 -9.39
N GLU A 41 -6.14 1.82 -8.16
CA GLU A 41 -6.16 0.37 -7.88
C GLU A 41 -5.00 -0.39 -8.54
N ASN A 42 -3.82 0.23 -8.64
CA ASN A 42 -2.64 -0.36 -9.27
C ASN A 42 -1.83 -1.18 -8.26
N TRP A 43 -2.38 -2.33 -7.87
CA TRP A 43 -1.81 -3.26 -6.88
C TRP A 43 -0.46 -3.82 -7.32
N SER A 44 -0.32 -4.11 -8.62
CA SER A 44 0.93 -4.63 -9.17
C SER A 44 2.08 -3.64 -8.97
N THR A 45 1.86 -2.33 -9.15
CA THR A 45 2.91 -1.34 -8.89
C THR A 45 3.07 -1.06 -7.40
N LEU A 46 1.96 -0.98 -6.64
CA LEU A 46 2.02 -0.70 -5.21
C LEU A 46 2.77 -1.79 -4.43
N SER A 47 2.57 -3.06 -4.79
CA SER A 47 3.26 -4.19 -4.16
C SER A 47 4.78 -4.13 -4.30
N ASN A 48 5.30 -3.58 -5.40
CA ASN A 48 6.75 -3.41 -5.63
C ASN A 48 7.43 -2.42 -4.67
N TYR A 49 6.64 -1.54 -4.03
CA TYR A 49 7.13 -0.62 -2.99
C TYR A 49 7.19 -1.24 -1.58
N TYR A 50 6.67 -2.47 -1.40
CA TYR A 50 6.74 -3.15 -0.12
C TYR A 50 8.08 -3.89 0.06
N TYR A 51 8.55 -3.92 1.30
CA TYR A 51 9.67 -4.76 1.72
C TYR A 51 9.14 -6.12 2.18
N THR A 52 9.45 -7.17 1.42
CA THR A 52 8.89 -8.52 1.59
C THR A 52 9.89 -9.55 2.12
N ILE A 53 11.16 -9.20 2.32
CA ILE A 53 12.16 -10.14 2.86
C ILE A 53 11.80 -10.52 4.30
N GLY A 54 11.63 -11.82 4.54
CA GLY A 54 11.24 -12.36 5.86
C GLY A 54 9.75 -12.21 6.18
N VAL A 55 8.93 -11.83 5.19
CA VAL A 55 7.47 -11.80 5.29
C VAL A 55 6.92 -13.17 4.87
N ASN A 56 5.85 -13.64 5.51
CA ASN A 56 5.22 -14.90 5.15
C ASN A 56 4.58 -14.85 3.75
N GLN A 57 4.45 -16.01 3.10
CA GLN A 57 3.98 -16.07 1.71
C GLN A 57 2.52 -15.60 1.56
N GLU A 58 1.64 -15.94 2.51
CA GLU A 58 0.23 -15.53 2.49
C GLU A 58 0.06 -13.99 2.46
N LEU A 59 0.84 -13.29 3.28
CA LEU A 59 0.85 -11.83 3.31
C LEU A 59 1.40 -11.26 1.99
N ILE A 60 2.46 -11.84 1.44
CA ILE A 60 2.99 -11.46 0.13
C ILE A 60 1.91 -11.62 -0.95
N ASP A 61 1.23 -12.76 -0.97
CA ASP A 61 0.16 -13.04 -1.94
C ASP A 61 -0.99 -12.04 -1.81
N SER A 62 -1.39 -11.70 -0.58
CA SER A 62 -2.44 -10.69 -0.33
C SER A 62 -2.04 -9.27 -0.76
N ILE A 63 -0.75 -8.92 -0.66
CA ILE A 63 -0.21 -7.63 -1.13
C ILE A 63 -0.21 -7.59 -2.66
N MET A 64 0.15 -8.70 -3.30
CA MET A 64 0.15 -8.80 -4.77
C MET A 64 -1.26 -8.81 -5.36
N SER A 65 -2.21 -9.50 -4.72
CA SER A 65 -3.61 -9.57 -5.17
C SER A 65 -4.38 -8.26 -4.93
N GLY A 66 -3.88 -7.42 -4.03
CA GLY A 66 -4.52 -6.18 -3.60
C GLY A 66 -5.50 -6.33 -2.44
N GLU A 67 -5.78 -7.57 -2.02
CA GLU A 67 -6.66 -7.86 -0.89
C GLU A 67 -6.15 -7.25 0.42
N TYR A 68 -4.83 -7.11 0.56
CA TYR A 68 -4.20 -6.46 1.70
C TYR A 68 -4.59 -4.98 1.85
N PHE A 69 -4.89 -4.29 0.76
CA PHE A 69 -5.17 -2.85 0.76
C PHE A 69 -6.64 -2.52 1.03
N LEU A 70 -7.53 -3.50 0.93
CA LEU A 70 -8.97 -3.28 0.94
C LEU A 70 -9.65 -3.95 2.15
N ARG A 71 -10.77 -3.36 2.57
CA ARG A 71 -11.75 -4.00 3.46
C ARG A 71 -12.79 -4.70 2.60
N ARG A 72 -13.12 -5.95 2.95
CA ARG A 72 -14.18 -6.72 2.27
C ARG A 72 -15.57 -6.35 2.77
N GLU A 73 -15.67 -5.92 4.04
CA GLU A 73 -16.93 -5.63 4.70
C GLU A 73 -17.02 -4.15 5.07
N MET A 74 -18.18 -3.55 4.80
CA MET A 74 -18.49 -2.19 5.20
C MET A 74 -18.77 -2.18 6.71
N PRO A 75 -18.09 -1.31 7.50
CA PRO A 75 -18.40 -1.17 8.91
C PRO A 75 -19.81 -0.58 9.10
N GLU A 76 -20.44 -0.90 10.24
CA GLU A 76 -21.77 -0.39 10.62
C GLU A 76 -21.84 1.15 10.57
N VAL A 77 -20.75 1.81 10.98
CA VAL A 77 -20.55 3.25 10.83
C VAL A 77 -19.44 3.50 9.83
N ALA A 78 -19.81 3.86 8.60
CA ALA A 78 -18.88 4.16 7.52
C ALA A 78 -18.90 5.65 7.19
N HIS A 79 -17.71 6.23 6.97
CA HIS A 79 -17.61 7.60 6.48
C HIS A 79 -18.18 7.69 5.05
N PRO A 80 -19.10 8.65 4.77
CA PRO A 80 -19.85 8.69 3.50
C PRO A 80 -18.96 8.91 2.27
N ALA A 81 -17.78 9.50 2.44
CA ALA A 81 -16.80 9.69 1.36
C ALA A 81 -16.15 8.38 0.83
N GLY A 82 -16.58 7.20 1.30
CA GLY A 82 -16.15 5.91 0.74
C GLY A 82 -14.73 5.47 1.12
N PHE A 83 -14.03 6.24 1.97
CA PHE A 83 -12.69 5.89 2.45
C PHE A 83 -12.63 4.63 3.31
N TRP A 84 -13.79 4.16 3.78
CA TRP A 84 -13.89 2.94 4.59
C TRP A 84 -13.33 1.71 3.87
N LYS A 85 -13.37 1.66 2.52
CA LYS A 85 -12.91 0.49 1.76
C LYS A 85 -11.40 0.29 1.82
N TYR A 86 -10.62 1.30 2.17
CA TYR A 86 -9.18 1.22 2.18
C TYR A 86 -8.67 0.90 3.60
N ARG A 87 -7.75 -0.06 3.67
CA ARG A 87 -7.15 -0.55 4.92
C ARG A 87 -5.70 -0.12 5.05
N HIS A 88 -4.85 -0.46 4.08
CA HIS A 88 -3.41 -0.22 4.14
C HIS A 88 -2.84 0.55 2.95
N PRO A 89 -1.72 1.27 3.14
CA PRO A 89 -1.18 1.66 4.45
C PRO A 89 -2.03 2.77 5.11
N PHE A 90 -2.88 3.45 4.34
CA PHE A 90 -3.83 4.45 4.81
C PHE A 90 -4.89 4.73 3.71
N PRO A 91 -6.08 5.25 4.04
CA PRO A 91 -7.08 5.64 3.04
C PRO A 91 -6.67 6.84 2.15
N PRO A 92 -7.11 6.91 0.86
CA PRO A 92 -6.79 8.00 -0.06
C PRO A 92 -7.46 9.34 0.23
N GLY A 93 -7.11 9.94 1.35
CA GLY A 93 -7.51 11.28 1.78
C GLY A 93 -6.56 11.87 2.82
N PHE A 94 -5.68 11.04 3.38
CA PHE A 94 -4.60 11.49 4.25
C PHE A 94 -3.50 12.22 3.46
N ASN A 95 -2.97 13.26 4.08
CA ASN A 95 -1.83 14.04 3.61
C ASN A 95 -0.62 13.76 4.51
N TYR A 96 0.57 13.98 3.95
CA TYR A 96 1.80 13.96 4.72
C TYR A 96 1.77 15.06 5.78
N SER A 97 2.13 14.73 7.02
CA SER A 97 2.26 15.69 8.12
C SER A 97 3.73 15.83 8.56
N SER A 98 4.36 14.72 8.93
CA SER A 98 5.75 14.69 9.38
C SER A 98 6.34 13.29 9.26
N HIS A 99 7.63 13.12 9.54
CA HIS A 99 8.22 11.81 9.77
C HIS A 99 9.25 11.84 10.89
N GLU A 100 9.47 10.70 11.52
CA GLU A 100 10.43 10.53 12.60
C GLU A 100 11.34 9.30 12.36
N LYS A 101 12.62 9.43 12.69
CA LYS A 101 13.58 8.33 12.63
C LYS A 101 13.45 7.50 13.92
N ILE A 102 12.88 6.30 13.83
CA ILE A 102 12.70 5.38 14.97
C ILE A 102 13.99 4.58 15.23
N LYS A 103 14.66 4.15 14.16
CA LYS A 103 15.97 3.46 14.19
C LYS A 103 16.78 3.89 12.96
N GLU A 104 18.03 3.43 12.85
CA GLU A 104 18.92 3.81 11.74
C GLU A 104 18.26 3.74 10.36
N ASN A 105 17.55 2.64 10.12
CA ASN A 105 16.87 2.36 8.85
C ASN A 105 15.35 2.25 8.98
N LEU A 106 14.74 2.78 10.05
CA LEU A 106 13.30 2.71 10.29
C LEU A 106 12.73 4.11 10.49
N ILE A 107 11.84 4.50 9.58
CA ILE A 107 11.18 5.81 9.58
C ILE A 107 9.69 5.58 9.82
N LYS A 108 9.08 6.34 10.73
CA LYS A 108 7.64 6.41 10.87
C LYS A 108 7.14 7.67 10.19
N VAL A 109 6.19 7.50 9.28
CA VAL A 109 5.54 8.59 8.53
C VAL A 109 4.22 8.89 9.21
N ASN A 110 4.03 10.13 9.63
CA ASN A 110 2.80 10.60 10.27
C ASN A 110 1.94 11.32 9.23
N LEU A 111 0.65 11.01 9.28
CA LEU A 111 -0.34 11.46 8.33
C LEU A 111 -1.46 12.19 9.05
N ILE A 112 -2.08 13.13 8.33
CA ILE A 112 -3.23 13.89 8.80
C ILE A 112 -4.31 13.93 7.73
N ILE A 113 -5.57 13.87 8.13
CA ILE A 113 -6.72 14.21 7.29
C ILE A 113 -7.56 15.22 8.05
N GLU A 114 -8.01 16.26 7.36
CA GLU A 114 -8.94 17.24 7.90
C GLU A 114 -10.29 17.04 7.20
N ILE A 115 -11.35 16.91 7.99
CA ILE A 115 -12.70 16.64 7.53
C ILE A 115 -13.55 17.80 8.01
N ASP A 116 -14.00 18.62 7.07
CA ASP A 116 -14.99 19.67 7.31
C ASP A 116 -16.35 19.01 7.58
N GLN A 117 -16.91 19.26 8.76
CA GLN A 117 -18.21 18.74 9.18
C GLN A 117 -19.35 19.74 8.93
N GLY A 118 -19.04 20.91 8.34
CA GLY A 118 -19.95 22.04 8.26
C GLY A 118 -19.93 22.89 9.52
N GLU A 119 -20.61 24.04 9.46
CA GLU A 119 -20.77 24.98 10.61
C GLU A 119 -19.45 25.46 11.25
N GLY A 120 -18.34 25.40 10.50
CA GLY A 120 -17.01 25.77 10.98
C GLY A 120 -16.35 24.72 11.89
N LEU A 121 -16.90 23.50 11.95
CA LEU A 121 -16.33 22.39 12.70
C LEU A 121 -15.41 21.55 11.80
N THR A 122 -14.17 21.33 12.25
CA THR A 122 -13.20 20.48 11.56
C THR A 122 -12.81 19.30 12.45
N GLN A 123 -13.02 18.09 11.95
CA GLN A 123 -12.47 16.88 12.56
C GLN A 123 -11.09 16.58 11.98
N VAL A 124 -10.14 16.21 12.84
CA VAL A 124 -8.79 15.83 12.44
C VAL A 124 -8.58 14.34 12.68
N GLY A 125 -8.30 13.60 11.61
CA GLY A 125 -7.85 12.20 11.67
C GLY A 125 -6.32 12.12 11.60
N LYS A 126 -5.73 11.19 12.34
CA LYS A 126 -4.29 10.91 12.34
C LYS A 126 -4.04 9.45 12.02
N ALA A 127 -2.99 9.17 11.24
CA ALA A 127 -2.53 7.82 10.95
C ALA A 127 -1.00 7.81 10.85
N SER A 128 -0.41 6.62 10.83
CA SER A 128 1.01 6.47 10.54
C SER A 128 1.32 5.14 9.91
N PHE A 129 2.41 5.06 9.16
CA PHE A 129 2.95 3.80 8.65
C PHE A 129 4.47 3.81 8.72
N LEU A 130 5.09 2.64 8.55
CA LEU A 130 6.52 2.46 8.66
C LEU A 130 7.17 2.31 7.28
N LEU A 131 8.29 2.99 7.12
CA LEU A 131 9.21 2.85 6.00
C LEU A 131 10.53 2.27 6.48
N LYS A 132 11.08 1.32 5.71
CA LYS A 132 12.47 0.90 5.83
C LYS A 132 13.34 1.70 4.85
N LYS A 133 14.39 2.32 5.37
CA LYS A 133 15.37 3.08 4.58
C LYS A 133 16.44 2.16 3.99
N PHE A 134 16.77 2.41 2.74
CA PHE A 134 17.84 1.79 1.95
C PHE A 134 18.73 2.87 1.35
N HIS A 135 19.79 2.46 0.64
CA HIS A 135 20.64 3.40 -0.08
C HIS A 135 19.88 4.07 -1.23
N GLU A 136 19.03 3.30 -1.91
CA GLU A 136 18.25 3.71 -3.08
C GLU A 136 16.99 4.50 -2.74
N GLY A 137 16.54 4.48 -1.48
CA GLY A 137 15.34 5.17 -1.03
C GLY A 137 14.61 4.43 0.09
N TYR A 138 13.28 4.37 0.00
CA TYR A 138 12.44 3.82 1.06
C TYR A 138 11.45 2.78 0.53
N LYS A 139 11.14 1.77 1.36
CA LYS A 139 10.07 0.78 1.11
C LYS A 139 9.12 0.71 2.28
N ILE A 140 7.84 0.42 2.03
CA ILE A 140 6.84 0.21 3.09
C ILE A 140 7.16 -1.10 3.81
N LEU A 141 7.10 -1.07 5.14
CA LEU A 141 7.03 -2.29 5.92
C LEU A 141 5.56 -2.71 6.02
N PRO A 142 5.20 -3.94 5.61
CA PRO A 142 3.86 -4.43 5.82
C PRO A 142 3.60 -4.53 7.32
N GLU A 143 2.43 -4.05 7.74
CA GLU A 143 1.95 -4.33 9.08
C GLU A 143 1.59 -5.82 9.12
N GLN A 144 2.03 -6.50 10.17
CA GLN A 144 1.47 -7.81 10.44
C GLN A 144 -0.03 -7.61 10.69
N PRO A 145 -0.90 -8.50 10.19
CA PRO A 145 -2.30 -8.46 10.55
C PRO A 145 -2.39 -8.36 12.07
N GLN A 146 -2.90 -7.25 12.59
CA GLN A 146 -3.32 -7.21 13.97
C GLN A 146 -4.49 -8.19 14.00
N GLU A 147 -4.38 -9.28 14.77
CA GLU A 147 -5.57 -10.03 15.18
C GLU A 147 -6.54 -8.98 15.70
N GLU A 148 -7.66 -8.80 15.02
CA GLU A 148 -8.68 -7.86 15.45
C GLU A 148 -9.04 -8.24 16.88
N THR A 149 -8.57 -7.47 17.85
CA THR A 149 -9.03 -7.58 19.22
C THR A 149 -10.50 -7.24 19.17
N ARG A 150 -11.36 -8.25 19.00
CA ARG A 150 -12.79 -8.15 19.22
C ARG A 150 -12.95 -7.82 20.68
N ILE A 151 -13.08 -6.52 20.97
CA ILE A 151 -13.56 -6.07 22.25
C ILE A 151 -15.04 -6.41 22.25
N ASN A 152 -15.37 -7.56 22.86
CA ASN A 152 -16.73 -7.94 23.20
C ASN A 152 -17.25 -7.06 24.33
#